data_AF-A0A0C9SN09-F1
#
_entry.id   AF-A0A0C9SN09-F1
#
_cell.length_a   1.000
_cell.length_b   1.000
_cell.length_c   1.000
_cell.angle_alpha   90.00
_cell.angle_beta   90.00
_cell.angle_gamma   90.00
#
_symmetry.space_group_name_H-M   'P 1'
#
loop_
_entity.id
_entity.type
_entity.pdbx_description
1 polymer ?
#
loop_
_entity_poly.entity_id
_entity_poly.type
_entity_poly.pdbx_seq_one_letter_code
_entity_poly.pdbx_strand_id
1 'polypeptide(L)'
;MSSFADLAFLIPDGIKVGDPPPPKFLVFFDDIPNSIAAVHMMQRRLPRELQDKIKWFNSDMSAEYKDETLDDFVKGLTWGLFTTTSFGMGMDVSNVIRVLQWRVTCTLASLWQRFGCAVRDKELTGTAILFAEREYFDDEKVAK
;
A
#
# COMPACT_ATOMS: atom_id res chain seq x y z
N MET A 1 -16.23 9.61 6.02
CA MET A 1 -15.23 9.16 5.02
C MET A 1 -13.85 9.45 5.58
N SER A 2 -12.94 8.52 5.84
CA SER A 2 -12.92 7.07 5.65
C SER A 2 -11.93 6.53 6.67
N SER A 3 -12.36 5.65 7.57
CA SER A 3 -11.53 5.08 8.65
C SER A 3 -10.33 4.28 8.17
N PHE A 4 -10.17 4.10 6.85
CA PHE A 4 -9.23 3.20 6.20
C PHE A 4 -9.41 1.74 6.63
N ALA A 5 -10.52 1.40 7.30
CA ALA A 5 -10.79 0.06 7.82
C ALA A 5 -10.79 -1.00 6.71
N ASP A 6 -11.14 -0.63 5.48
CA ASP A 6 -11.09 -1.52 4.33
C ASP A 6 -9.67 -1.98 3.96
N LEU A 7 -8.63 -1.30 4.45
CA LEU A 7 -7.23 -1.73 4.29
C LEU A 7 -6.81 -2.76 5.35
N ALA A 8 -7.68 -3.07 6.31
CA ALA A 8 -7.33 -3.87 7.46
C ALA A 8 -6.89 -5.30 7.10
N PHE A 9 -7.46 -5.86 6.03
CA PHE A 9 -7.18 -7.22 5.55
C PHE A 9 -5.74 -7.42 5.06
N LEU A 10 -4.97 -6.34 4.83
CA LEU A 10 -3.58 -6.42 4.40
C LEU A 10 -2.68 -7.07 5.47
N ILE A 11 -3.11 -7.04 6.73
CA ILE A 11 -2.41 -7.66 7.84
C ILE A 11 -3.39 -8.53 8.63
N PRO A 12 -3.03 -9.78 8.97
CA PRO A 12 -3.84 -10.63 9.85
C PRO A 12 -4.15 -9.93 11.18
N ASP A 13 -5.40 -10.07 11.64
CA ASP A 13 -5.79 -9.58 12.95
C ASP A 13 -5.01 -10.30 14.06
N GLY A 14 -4.49 -9.52 15.02
CA GLY A 14 -3.81 -10.06 16.19
C GLY A 14 -2.40 -10.60 15.95
N ILE A 15 -1.74 -10.21 14.85
CA ILE A 15 -0.35 -10.57 14.57
C ILE A 15 0.58 -10.26 15.75
N LYS A 16 1.50 -11.18 16.05
CA LYS A 16 2.46 -11.09 17.16
C LYS A 16 3.89 -11.08 16.65
N VAL A 17 4.80 -10.65 17.52
CA VAL A 17 6.23 -10.75 17.25
C VAL A 17 6.62 -12.23 17.09
N GLY A 18 7.28 -12.55 15.97
CA GLY A 18 7.69 -13.91 15.62
C GLY A 18 6.74 -14.63 14.67
N ASP A 19 5.53 -14.11 14.43
CA ASP A 19 4.64 -14.62 13.39
C ASP A 19 5.24 -14.40 11.99
N PRO A 20 4.92 -15.26 11.01
CA PRO A 20 5.34 -15.03 9.62
C PRO A 20 4.84 -13.67 9.10
N PRO A 21 5.66 -12.94 8.33
CA PRO A 21 5.26 -11.65 7.80
C PRO A 21 4.12 -11.80 6.78
N PRO A 22 3.19 -10.83 6.69
CA PRO A 22 2.20 -10.81 5.63
C PRO A 22 2.88 -10.65 4.25
N PRO A 23 2.19 -11.00 3.16
CA PRO A 23 2.68 -10.73 1.81
C PRO A 23 2.97 -9.24 1.62
N LYS A 24 4.14 -8.92 1.10
CA LYS A 24 4.58 -7.53 0.87
C LYS A 24 3.56 -6.77 0.01
N PHE A 25 3.25 -5.54 0.41
CA PHE A 25 2.22 -4.75 -0.25
C PHE A 25 2.56 -3.27 -0.45
N LEU A 26 1.92 -2.66 -1.45
CA LEU A 26 1.96 -1.23 -1.73
C LEU A 26 0.54 -0.68 -1.78
N VAL A 27 0.30 0.45 -1.13
CA VAL A 27 -0.98 1.17 -1.21
C VAL A 27 -0.74 2.57 -1.73
N PHE A 28 -1.31 2.86 -2.90
CA PHE A 28 -1.23 4.16 -3.55
C PHE A 28 -2.35 5.07 -3.09
N PHE A 29 -1.97 6.30 -2.77
CA PHE A 29 -2.84 7.43 -2.46
C PHE A 29 -2.52 8.58 -3.41
N ASP A 30 -3.51 9.41 -3.71
CA ASP A 30 -3.31 10.60 -4.54
C ASP A 30 -2.92 11.83 -3.73
N ASP A 31 -2.92 11.74 -2.40
CA ASP A 31 -2.49 12.80 -1.49
C ASP A 31 -1.69 12.27 -0.30
N ILE A 32 -0.76 13.11 0.17
CA ILE A 32 0.15 12.80 1.28
C ILE A 32 -0.61 12.63 2.61
N PRO A 33 -1.54 13.51 3.01
CA PRO A 33 -2.24 13.40 4.28
C PRO A 33 -2.95 12.06 4.47
N ASN A 34 -3.67 11.57 3.46
CA ASN A 34 -4.35 10.28 3.54
C ASN A 34 -3.37 9.11 3.63
N SER A 35 -2.23 9.18 2.93
CA SER A 35 -1.19 8.13 3.03
C SER A 35 -0.65 8.00 4.46
N ILE A 36 -0.39 9.14 5.13
CA ILE A 36 0.12 9.17 6.52
C ILE A 36 -0.96 8.74 7.50
N ALA A 37 -2.19 9.25 7.34
CA ALA A 37 -3.30 8.89 8.21
C ALA A 37 -3.62 7.38 8.16
N ALA A 38 -3.54 6.77 6.98
CA ALA A 38 -3.73 5.34 6.80
C ALA A 38 -2.63 4.52 7.47
N VAL A 39 -1.36 4.93 7.38
CA VAL A 39 -0.25 4.27 8.12
C VAL A 39 -0.48 4.34 9.62
N HIS A 40 -0.84 5.50 10.16
CA HIS A 40 -1.12 5.62 11.59
C HIS A 40 -2.26 4.71 12.05
N MET A 41 -3.30 4.55 11.24
CA MET A 41 -4.38 3.59 11.54
C MET A 41 -3.83 2.15 11.55
N MET A 42 -3.05 1.76 10.53
CA MET A 42 -2.48 0.42 10.44
C MET A 42 -1.53 0.11 11.59
N GLN A 43 -0.64 1.05 11.94
CA GLN A 43 0.30 0.91 13.06
C GLN A 43 -0.41 0.73 14.41
N ARG A 44 -1.55 1.39 14.63
CA ARG A 44 -2.35 1.22 15.86
C ARG A 44 -2.91 -0.20 16.02
N ARG A 45 -3.01 -0.97 14.94
CA ARG A 45 -3.45 -2.38 14.96
C ARG A 45 -2.29 -3.34 15.25
N LEU A 46 -1.05 -2.86 15.27
CA LEU A 46 0.14 -3.67 15.46
C LEU A 46 0.72 -3.53 16.87
N PRO A 47 1.35 -4.60 17.40
CA PRO A 47 2.26 -4.48 18.54
C PRO A 47 3.32 -3.40 18.27
N ARG A 48 3.78 -2.74 19.33
CA ARG A 48 4.71 -1.59 19.23
C ARG A 48 5.97 -1.93 18.44
N GLU A 49 6.45 -3.16 18.59
CA GLU A 49 7.66 -3.72 17.98
C GLU A 49 7.53 -3.97 16.48
N LEU A 50 6.29 -3.94 15.94
CA LEU A 50 6.00 -4.20 14.53
C LEU A 50 5.48 -2.96 13.79
N GLN A 51 5.34 -1.81 14.47
CA GLN A 51 4.82 -0.59 13.84
C GLN A 51 5.75 -0.03 12.76
N ASP A 52 7.06 -0.24 12.90
CA ASP A 52 8.08 0.13 11.91
C ASP A 52 7.98 -0.68 10.61
N LYS A 53 7.25 -1.80 10.61
CA LYS A 53 7.04 -2.64 9.43
C LYS A 53 6.09 -2.02 8.41
N ILE A 54 5.36 -0.98 8.80
CA ILE A 54 4.45 -0.24 7.92
C ILE A 54 4.88 1.23 7.92
N LYS A 55 5.25 1.74 6.74
CA LYS A 55 5.78 3.10 6.58
C LYS A 55 5.04 3.84 5.48
N TRP A 56 5.09 5.17 5.51
CA TRP A 56 4.71 6.01 4.36
C TRP A 56 5.95 6.37 3.54
N PHE A 57 5.74 6.60 2.26
CA PHE A 57 6.77 7.03 1.32
C PHE A 57 6.21 8.10 0.39
N ASN A 58 6.69 9.34 0.48
CA ASN A 58 6.19 10.45 -0.34
C ASN A 58 7.29 11.49 -0.62
N SER A 59 6.97 12.50 -1.44
CA SER A 59 7.90 13.55 -1.86
C SER A 59 8.52 14.33 -0.71
N ASP A 60 7.78 14.53 0.39
CA ASP A 60 8.17 15.42 1.49
C ASP A 60 9.23 14.80 2.41
N MET A 61 9.49 13.50 2.26
CA MET A 61 10.52 12.80 3.04
C MET A 61 11.93 13.14 2.54
N SER A 62 12.89 13.14 3.48
CA SER A 62 14.31 13.34 3.16
C SER A 62 14.85 12.23 2.25
N ALA A 63 15.98 12.49 1.59
CA ALA A 63 16.63 11.50 0.73
C ALA A 63 17.07 10.28 1.56
N GLU A 64 17.63 10.52 2.74
CA GLU A 64 18.11 9.49 3.65
C GLU A 64 16.97 8.56 4.09
N TYR A 65 15.81 9.13 4.44
CA TYR A 65 14.63 8.34 4.82
C TYR A 65 14.13 7.49 3.65
N LYS A 66 14.12 8.04 2.42
CA LYS A 66 13.67 7.32 1.23
C LYS A 66 14.61 6.15 0.91
N ASP A 67 15.92 6.37 1.00
CA ASP A 67 16.94 5.36 0.72
C ASP A 67 16.88 4.23 1.76
N GLU A 68 16.82 4.55 3.05
CA GLU A 68 16.70 3.57 4.14
C GLU A 68 15.40 2.77 4.02
N THR A 69 14.27 3.45 3.80
CA THR A 69 12.96 2.79 3.68
C THR A 69 12.90 1.88 2.47
N LEU A 70 13.52 2.27 1.35
CA LEU A 70 13.58 1.44 0.15
C LEU A 70 14.46 0.20 0.37
N ASP A 71 15.63 0.37 0.98
CA ASP A 71 16.53 -0.73 1.31
C ASP A 71 15.86 -1.73 2.28
N ASP A 72 15.22 -1.24 3.34
CA ASP A 72 14.40 -2.05 4.26
C ASP A 72 13.30 -2.79 3.52
N PHE A 73 12.61 -2.11 2.60
CA PHE A 73 11.52 -2.71 1.83
C PHE A 73 12.03 -3.80 0.91
N VAL A 74 13.15 -3.61 0.20
CA VAL A 74 13.78 -4.64 -0.64
C VAL A 74 14.18 -5.86 0.20
N LYS A 75 14.84 -5.63 1.35
CA LYS A 75 15.26 -6.67 2.31
C LYS A 75 14.11 -7.39 3.02
N GLY A 76 12.88 -6.89 2.89
CA GLY A 76 11.69 -7.46 3.56
C GLY A 76 11.59 -7.09 5.05
N LEU A 77 12.39 -6.13 5.51
CA LEU A 77 12.30 -5.56 6.86
C LEU A 77 11.09 -4.64 7.01
N THR A 78 10.61 -4.05 5.91
CA THR A 78 9.33 -3.34 5.81
C THR A 78 8.33 -4.21 5.03
N TRP A 79 7.13 -4.40 5.57
CA TRP A 79 6.07 -5.23 4.99
C TRP A 79 5.19 -4.46 4.01
N GLY A 80 4.91 -3.20 4.31
CA GLY A 80 3.96 -2.40 3.55
C GLY A 80 4.36 -0.95 3.44
N LEU A 81 4.22 -0.38 2.25
CA LEU A 81 4.38 1.06 2.02
C LEU A 81 3.09 1.70 1.56
N PHE A 82 2.81 2.86 2.14
CA PHE A 82 1.70 3.74 1.77
C PHE A 82 2.31 4.95 1.06
N THR A 83 1.96 5.13 -0.20
CA THR A 83 2.75 6.00 -1.07
C THR A 83 1.93 6.82 -2.03
N THR A 84 2.50 7.92 -2.51
CA THR A 84 1.97 8.71 -3.60
C THR A 84 2.71 8.40 -4.90
N THR A 85 2.37 9.11 -5.98
CA THR A 85 2.95 8.96 -7.33
C THR A 85 4.49 9.07 -7.37
N SER A 86 5.15 9.51 -6.29
CA SER A 86 6.60 9.50 -6.15
C SER A 86 7.23 8.10 -6.13
N PHE A 87 6.47 7.06 -5.78
CA PHE A 87 6.95 5.67 -5.76
C PHE A 87 6.52 4.96 -7.04
N GLY A 88 7.43 4.76 -7.98
CA GLY A 88 7.11 4.08 -9.24
C GLY A 88 8.02 4.44 -10.40
N MET A 89 8.55 5.68 -10.43
CA MET A 89 9.55 6.08 -11.41
C MET A 89 10.94 5.63 -10.95
N GLY A 90 11.30 4.37 -11.21
CA GLY A 90 12.68 3.87 -11.07
C GLY A 90 12.96 2.91 -9.92
N MET A 91 11.94 2.49 -9.16
CA MET A 91 12.11 1.49 -8.11
C MET A 91 11.87 0.08 -8.67
N ASP A 92 12.86 -0.79 -8.48
CA ASP A 92 12.79 -2.20 -8.86
C ASP A 92 12.61 -3.07 -7.62
N VAL A 93 11.33 -3.30 -7.25
CA VAL A 93 10.98 -4.19 -6.15
C VAL A 93 10.23 -5.38 -6.73
N SER A 94 10.94 -6.49 -6.89
CA SER A 94 10.47 -7.64 -7.67
C SER A 94 9.40 -8.48 -6.95
N ASN A 95 9.28 -8.33 -5.63
CA ASN A 95 8.49 -9.20 -4.74
C ASN A 95 7.32 -8.49 -4.02
N VAL A 96 6.66 -7.54 -4.68
CA VAL A 96 5.42 -6.93 -4.15
C VAL A 96 4.23 -7.76 -4.62
N ILE A 97 3.61 -8.51 -3.69
CA ILE A 97 2.51 -9.43 -3.99
C ILE A 97 1.17 -8.70 -4.13
N ARG A 98 0.96 -7.62 -3.37
CA ARG A 98 -0.31 -6.86 -3.40
C ARG A 98 -0.06 -5.40 -3.71
N VAL A 99 -0.73 -4.88 -4.73
CA VAL A 99 -0.71 -3.45 -5.04
C VAL A 99 -2.12 -2.91 -5.03
N LEU A 100 -2.33 -1.79 -4.35
CA LEU A 100 -3.64 -1.23 -4.13
C LEU A 100 -3.65 0.22 -4.56
N GLN A 101 -4.76 0.64 -5.17
CA GLN A 101 -5.10 2.04 -5.37
C GLN A 101 -6.23 2.41 -4.40
N TRP A 102 -6.00 3.41 -3.56
CA TRP A 102 -7.04 3.97 -2.69
C TRP A 102 -7.86 5.01 -3.45
N ARG A 103 -9.15 4.74 -3.64
CA ARG A 103 -10.13 5.57 -4.38
C ARG A 103 -9.81 5.75 -5.86
N VAL A 104 -10.84 6.03 -6.65
CA VAL A 104 -10.73 6.25 -8.10
C VAL A 104 -10.49 7.72 -8.42
N THR A 105 -9.41 8.28 -7.86
CA THR A 105 -9.05 9.70 -8.03
C THR A 105 -7.92 9.94 -9.04
N CYS A 106 -7.33 8.87 -9.58
CA CYS A 106 -6.24 8.94 -10.55
C CYS A 106 -6.70 8.63 -11.98
N THR A 107 -5.84 8.94 -12.96
CA THR A 107 -6.09 8.57 -14.36
C THR A 107 -5.90 7.07 -14.58
N LEU A 108 -6.54 6.50 -15.60
CA LEU A 108 -6.32 5.10 -15.99
C LEU A 108 -4.85 4.78 -16.28
N ALA A 109 -4.12 5.71 -16.92
CA ALA A 109 -2.70 5.53 -17.19
C ALA A 109 -1.88 5.44 -15.89
N SER A 110 -2.15 6.33 -14.92
CA SER A 110 -1.51 6.29 -13.60
C SER A 110 -1.86 5.01 -12.85
N LEU A 111 -3.13 4.59 -12.90
CA LEU A 111 -3.59 3.33 -12.29
C LEU A 111 -2.83 2.14 -12.88
N TRP A 112 -2.71 2.08 -14.21
CA TRP A 112 -2.02 0.99 -14.90
C TRP A 112 -0.54 0.93 -14.55
N GLN A 113 0.14 2.09 -14.48
CA GLN A 113 1.53 2.17 -14.04
C GLN A 113 1.70 1.65 -12.61
N ARG A 114 0.81 2.06 -11.70
CA ARG A 114 0.82 1.60 -10.29
C ARG A 114 0.61 0.09 -10.21
N PHE A 115 -0.38 -0.45 -10.91
CA PHE A 115 -0.64 -1.89 -10.93
C PHE A 115 0.50 -2.70 -11.56
N GLY A 116 1.23 -2.12 -12.52
CA GLY A 116 2.46 -2.70 -13.05
C GLY A 116 3.60 -2.85 -12.03
N CYS A 117 3.48 -2.29 -10.82
CA CYS A 117 4.39 -2.58 -9.72
C CYS A 117 4.13 -3.94 -9.05
N ALA A 118 2.97 -4.55 -9.28
CA ALA A 118 2.67 -5.87 -8.73
C ALA A 118 3.51 -6.91 -9.46
N VAL A 119 4.31 -7.66 -8.68
CA VAL A 119 5.04 -8.85 -9.09
C VAL A 119 5.73 -8.75 -10.47
N ARG A 120 7.01 -8.36 -10.45
CA ARG A 120 7.87 -8.38 -11.65
C ARG A 120 8.49 -9.74 -11.93
N ASP A 121 8.44 -10.65 -10.96
CA ASP A 121 8.89 -12.02 -11.09
C ASP A 121 7.81 -12.87 -11.80
N LYS A 122 8.19 -13.53 -12.90
CA LYS A 122 7.26 -14.33 -13.72
C LYS A 122 6.75 -15.59 -13.02
N GLU A 123 7.43 -16.04 -11.97
CA GLU A 123 7.06 -17.21 -11.20
C GLU A 123 6.06 -16.89 -10.08
N LEU A 124 5.81 -15.60 -9.81
CA LEU A 124 4.92 -15.14 -8.76
C LEU A 124 3.61 -14.60 -9.38
N THR A 125 2.52 -14.65 -8.63
CA THR A 125 1.24 -14.03 -9.00
C THR A 125 0.95 -12.86 -8.06
N GLY A 126 0.83 -11.66 -8.64
CA GLY A 126 0.44 -10.45 -7.91
C GLY A 126 -1.07 -10.21 -7.93
N THR A 127 -1.57 -9.51 -6.93
CA THR A 127 -2.96 -9.03 -6.89
C THR A 127 -2.97 -7.51 -6.94
N ALA A 128 -3.67 -6.94 -7.92
CA ALA A 128 -3.95 -5.52 -8.00
C ALA A 128 -5.40 -5.24 -7.56
N ILE A 129 -5.61 -4.26 -6.68
CA ILE A 129 -6.92 -3.94 -6.10
C ILE A 129 -7.19 -2.44 -6.25
N LEU A 130 -8.33 -2.09 -6.83
CA LEU A 130 -8.83 -0.71 -6.85
C LEU A 130 -9.95 -0.58 -5.82
N PHE A 131 -9.75 0.29 -4.83
CA PHE A 131 -10.86 0.73 -3.98
C PHE A 131 -11.64 1.81 -4.69
N ALA A 132 -12.96 1.65 -4.78
CA ALA A 132 -13.87 2.61 -5.36
C ALA A 132 -15.02 2.90 -4.39
N GLU A 133 -15.52 4.12 -4.43
CA GLU A 133 -16.75 4.48 -3.72
C GLU A 133 -17.95 3.71 -4.28
N ARG A 134 -18.94 3.47 -3.42
CA ARG A 134 -20.11 2.62 -3.72
C ARG A 134 -20.85 3.08 -4.97
N GLU A 135 -20.90 4.39 -5.22
CA GLU A 135 -21.60 5.01 -6.34
C GLU A 135 -21.01 4.63 -7.70
N TYR A 136 -19.78 4.10 -7.75
CA TYR A 136 -19.14 3.67 -8.98
C TYR A 136 -19.49 2.23 -9.39
N PHE A 137 -20.18 1.46 -8.54
CA PHE A 137 -20.64 0.11 -8.85
C PHE A 137 -22.03 0.11 -9.49
N ASP A 138 -22.22 -0.64 -10.56
CA ASP A 138 -23.46 -0.59 -11.36
C ASP A 138 -24.67 -1.17 -10.62
N ASP A 139 -24.48 -2.21 -9.81
CA ASP A 139 -25.55 -2.81 -8.98
C ASP A 139 -26.15 -1.79 -7.99
N GLU A 140 -25.35 -0.82 -7.55
CA GLU A 140 -25.74 0.24 -6.61
C GLU A 140 -26.39 1.44 -7.31
N LYS A 141 -26.16 1.61 -8.62
CA LYS A 141 -26.85 2.61 -9.44
C LYS A 141 -28.27 2.16 -9.79
N VAL A 142 -28.51 0.86 -9.92
CA VAL A 142 -29.85 0.29 -10.21
C VAL A 142 -30.77 0.36 -8.99
N ALA A 143 -30.20 0.42 -7.78
CA ALA A 143 -30.95 0.51 -6.52
C ALA A 143 -31.34 1.95 -6.10
N LYS A 144 -31.09 2.97 -6.94
CA LYS A 144 -31.54 4.36 -6.77
C LYS A 144 -32.71 4.67 -7.69
#